data_AF-A0A423J807-F1
#
_entry.id   AF-A0A423J807-F1
#
_cell.length_a   1.000
_cell.length_b   1.000
_cell.length_c   1.000
_cell.angle_alpha   90.00
_cell.angle_beta   90.00
_cell.angle_gamma   90.00
#
_symmetry.space_group_name_H-M   'P 1'
#
loop_
_entity.id
_entity.type
_entity.pdbx_description
1 polymer ?
#
loop_
_entity_poly.entity_id
_entity_poly.type
_entity_poly.pdbx_seq_one_letter_code
_entity_poly.pdbx_strand_id
1 'polypeptide(L)'
;MEISTQYNGNPDDFALFVKLLPEKLMFLIDVRPNKDHKVVHRSTNDEILMTHIRRHQPSQWKPEFKVFIEGENWGSLNKTLFDDVSALAYAIRKRGLEQVEF
;
A
#
# COMPACT_ATOMS: atom_id res chain seq x y z
N MET A 1 14.57 -13.81 15.75
CA MET A 1 13.58 -12.82 15.29
C MET A 1 13.34 -13.14 13.82
N GLU A 2 12.28 -13.87 13.53
CA GLU A 2 12.00 -14.37 12.18
C GLU A 2 11.38 -13.26 11.34
N ILE A 3 12.03 -12.95 10.23
CA ILE A 3 11.62 -11.90 9.29
C ILE A 3 10.45 -12.47 8.48
N SER A 4 9.23 -12.21 8.95
CA SER A 4 8.03 -12.62 8.23
C SER A 4 7.82 -11.66 7.04
N THR A 5 7.78 -12.25 5.84
CA THR A 5 7.75 -11.60 4.50
C THR A 5 9.06 -10.95 4.05
N GLN A 6 9.93 -11.76 3.44
CA GLN A 6 11.04 -11.28 2.62
C GLN A 6 10.53 -10.23 1.63
N TYR A 7 11.02 -9.01 1.76
CA TYR A 7 10.88 -7.98 0.76
C TYR A 7 11.51 -8.50 -0.55
N ASN A 8 10.70 -9.05 -1.45
CA ASN A 8 11.13 -9.55 -2.78
C ASN A 8 11.41 -8.40 -3.77
N GLY A 9 11.99 -7.30 -3.30
CA GLY A 9 12.34 -6.13 -4.10
C GLY A 9 13.81 -5.74 -3.95
N ASN A 10 14.18 -4.60 -4.53
CA ASN A 10 15.54 -4.08 -4.44
C ASN A 10 15.91 -3.69 -2.99
N PRO A 11 17.01 -4.19 -2.41
CA PRO A 11 17.48 -3.80 -1.08
C PRO A 11 17.57 -2.27 -0.84
N ASP A 12 17.90 -1.48 -1.86
CA ASP A 12 17.95 -0.02 -1.77
C ASP A 12 16.55 0.60 -1.59
N ASP A 13 15.54 0.05 -2.27
CA ASP A 13 14.15 0.45 -2.09
C ASP A 13 13.66 0.11 -0.66
N PHE A 14 14.09 -1.03 -0.13
CA PHE A 14 13.79 -1.42 1.24
C PHE A 14 14.38 -0.43 2.26
N ALA A 15 15.67 -0.09 2.12
CA ALA A 15 16.34 0.88 2.97
C ALA A 15 15.67 2.26 2.91
N LEU A 16 15.20 2.66 1.73
CA LEU A 16 14.46 3.91 1.54
C LEU A 16 13.10 3.89 2.25
N PHE A 17 12.33 2.80 2.14
CA PHE A 17 11.05 2.68 2.83
C PHE A 17 11.19 2.70 4.36
N VAL A 18 12.23 2.05 4.90
CA VAL A 18 12.53 2.11 6.34
C VAL A 18 12.78 3.55 6.80
N LYS A 19 13.48 4.36 5.99
CA LYS A 19 13.73 5.78 6.30
C LYS A 19 12.48 6.64 6.22
N LEU A 20 11.60 6.37 5.25
CA LEU A 20 10.38 7.15 5.01
C LEU A 20 9.24 6.79 5.97
N LEU A 21 9.28 5.61 6.59
CA LEU A 21 8.31 5.19 7.60
C LEU A 21 9.01 5.12 8.97
N PRO A 22 9.47 6.25 9.55
CA PRO A 22 10.24 6.24 10.79
C PRO A 22 9.40 5.80 12.00
N GLU A 23 8.09 6.02 11.95
CA GLU A 23 7.18 5.72 13.06
C GLU A 23 6.15 4.65 12.70
N LYS A 24 5.59 4.03 13.75
CA LYS A 24 4.52 3.04 13.63
C LYS A 24 3.27 3.71 13.07
N LEU A 25 2.42 2.92 12.43
CA LEU A 25 1.16 3.37 11.83
C LEU A 25 1.35 4.38 10.69
N MET A 26 2.55 4.52 10.16
CA MET A 26 2.78 5.26 8.92
C MET A 26 2.60 4.36 7.70
N PHE A 27 2.16 4.94 6.59
CA PHE A 27 2.11 4.28 5.30
C PHE A 27 2.54 5.21 4.17
N LEU A 28 2.95 4.59 3.08
CA LEU A 28 3.40 5.23 1.85
C LEU A 28 2.76 4.48 0.67
N ILE A 29 2.38 5.22 -0.36
CA ILE A 29 1.94 4.63 -1.61
C ILE A 29 3.04 4.79 -2.65
N ASP A 30 3.62 3.68 -3.09
CA ASP A 30 4.61 3.69 -4.15
C ASP A 30 3.89 3.76 -5.50
N VAL A 31 3.92 4.94 -6.12
CA VAL A 31 3.32 5.24 -7.44
C VAL A 31 4.37 5.47 -8.53
N ARG A 32 5.63 5.05 -8.29
CA ARG A 32 6.72 5.30 -9.24
C ARG A 32 6.43 4.67 -10.61
N PRO A 33 6.81 5.34 -11.72
CA PRO A 33 6.67 4.79 -13.06
C PRO A 33 7.35 3.42 -13.19
N ASN A 34 6.76 2.54 -14.00
CA ASN A 34 7.28 1.19 -14.29
C ASN A 34 7.37 0.24 -13.07
N LYS A 35 6.70 0.57 -11.96
CA LYS A 35 6.54 -0.32 -10.80
C LYS A 35 5.05 -0.53 -10.52
N ASP A 36 4.72 -1.71 -10.01
CA ASP A 36 3.38 -2.00 -9.53
C ASP A 36 3.05 -1.09 -8.34
N HIS A 37 1.86 -0.48 -8.37
CA HIS A 37 1.39 0.33 -7.27
C HIS A 37 1.21 -0.53 -6.02
N LYS A 38 1.66 -0.03 -4.88
CA LYS A 38 1.61 -0.74 -3.60
C LYS A 38 1.49 0.23 -2.43
N VAL A 39 0.85 -0.25 -1.38
CA VAL A 39 0.89 0.35 -0.05
C VAL A 39 2.03 -0.32 0.72
N VAL A 40 2.94 0.49 1.23
CA VAL A 40 3.97 0.06 2.19
C VAL A 40 3.61 0.70 3.52
N HIS A 41 3.56 -0.07 4.61
CA HIS A 41 3.23 0.49 5.92
C HIS A 41 4.08 -0.12 7.02
N ARG A 42 4.30 0.65 8.09
CA ARG A 42 4.97 0.19 9.31
C ARG A 42 3.92 -0.19 10.34
N SER A 43 3.86 -1.48 10.66
CA SER A 43 2.88 -2.03 11.58
C SER A 43 3.14 -1.61 13.04
N THR A 44 2.20 -1.91 13.93
CA THR A 44 2.37 -1.69 15.38
C THR A 44 3.50 -2.52 15.98
N ASN A 45 3.86 -3.63 15.34
CA ASN A 45 4.95 -4.53 15.73
C ASN A 45 6.29 -4.13 15.11
N ASP A 46 6.36 -2.95 14.49
CA ASP A 46 7.56 -2.42 13.85
C ASP A 46 7.97 -3.13 12.54
N GLU A 47 7.09 -3.97 12.01
CA GLU A 47 7.33 -4.66 10.74
C GLU A 47 6.97 -3.76 9.56
N ILE A 48 7.80 -3.77 8.52
CA ILE A 48 7.50 -3.14 7.24
C ILE A 48 6.74 -4.13 6.37
N LEU A 49 5.50 -3.81 6.04
CA LEU A 49 4.58 -4.67 5.31
C LEU A 49 4.21 -4.04 3.98
N MET A 50 4.21 -4.85 2.93
CA MET A 50 3.87 -4.44 1.56
C MET A 50 2.56 -5.08 1.11
N THR A 51 1.71 -4.31 0.45
CA THR A 51 0.45 -4.80 -0.14
C THR A 51 0.23 -4.17 -1.49
N HIS A 52 -0.04 -5.00 -2.50
CA HIS A 52 -0.27 -4.54 -3.86
C HIS A 52 -1.62 -3.83 -3.99
N ILE A 53 -1.62 -2.74 -4.75
CA ILE A 53 -2.83 -2.06 -5.22
C ILE A 53 -3.13 -2.60 -6.60
N ARG A 54 -4.28 -3.25 -6.74
CA ARG A 54 -4.74 -3.82 -8.00
C ARG A 54 -5.72 -2.88 -8.67
N ARG A 55 -5.69 -2.87 -10.00
CA ARG A 55 -6.70 -2.21 -10.82
C ARG A 55 -7.85 -3.18 -11.10
N HIS A 56 -9.07 -2.70 -10.95
CA HIS A 56 -10.28 -3.39 -11.36
C HIS A 56 -10.91 -2.62 -12.51
N GLN A 57 -11.03 -3.27 -13.67
CA GLN A 57 -11.72 -2.73 -14.84
C GLN A 57 -12.69 -3.81 -15.33
N PRO A 58 -14.00 -3.65 -15.10
CA PRO A 58 -14.98 -4.71 -15.39
C PRO A 58 -15.17 -4.96 -16.90
N SER A 59 -14.76 -4.01 -17.76
CA SER A 59 -14.78 -4.16 -19.21
C SER A 59 -13.70 -3.30 -19.84
N GLN A 60 -12.99 -3.84 -20.83
CA GLN A 60 -11.99 -3.10 -21.62
C GLN A 60 -12.56 -1.88 -22.36
N TRP A 61 -13.89 -1.84 -22.53
CA TRP A 61 -14.61 -0.78 -23.23
C TRP A 61 -15.05 0.37 -22.31
N LYS A 62 -14.86 0.25 -20.99
CA LYS A 62 -15.22 1.29 -20.02
C LYS A 62 -13.97 2.03 -19.55
N PRO A 63 -13.95 3.37 -19.58
CA PRO A 63 -12.83 4.17 -19.08
C PRO A 63 -12.74 4.18 -17.55
N GLU A 64 -13.85 3.89 -16.86
CA GLU A 64 -13.88 3.80 -15.40
C GLU A 64 -13.11 2.57 -14.92
N PHE A 65 -11.97 2.80 -14.29
CA PHE A 65 -11.29 1.80 -13.48
C PHE A 65 -11.48 2.13 -11.99
N LYS A 66 -11.42 1.10 -11.16
CA LYS A 66 -11.34 1.20 -9.71
C LYS A 66 -10.02 0.62 -9.24
N VAL A 67 -9.65 0.89 -8.00
CA VAL A 67 -8.50 0.26 -7.34
C VAL A 67 -8.92 -0.42 -6.05
N PHE A 68 -8.17 -1.44 -5.65
CA PHE A 68 -8.34 -2.11 -4.36
C PHE A 68 -7.02 -2.67 -3.86
N ILE A 69 -6.94 -2.92 -2.56
CA ILE A 69 -5.83 -3.64 -1.92
C ILE A 69 -6.26 -5.06 -1.61
N GLU A 70 -5.32 -6.00 -1.74
CA GLU A 70 -5.54 -7.41 -1.39
C GLU A 70 -4.49 -7.86 -0.38
N GLY A 71 -4.91 -8.08 0.87
CA GLY A 71 -4.05 -8.57 1.94
C GLY A 71 -4.80 -8.75 3.27
N GLU A 72 -4.35 -9.69 4.08
CA GLU A 72 -5.04 -10.13 5.30
C GLU A 72 -5.15 -9.01 6.36
N ASN A 73 -4.17 -8.09 6.39
CA ASN A 73 -4.08 -7.02 7.40
C ASN A 73 -5.02 -5.82 7.15
N TRP A 74 -5.84 -5.87 6.09
CA TRP A 74 -6.64 -4.73 5.68
C TRP A 74 -8.12 -4.82 6.05
N GLY A 75 -8.59 -5.87 6.73
CA GLY A 75 -9.96 -5.96 7.26
C GLY A 75 -11.03 -5.52 6.23
N SER A 76 -11.90 -4.57 6.60
CA SER A 76 -12.94 -4.02 5.69
C SER A 76 -12.45 -3.22 4.47
N LEU A 77 -11.16 -2.93 4.33
CA LEU A 77 -10.60 -2.31 3.12
C LEU A 77 -10.14 -3.37 2.11
N ASN A 78 -9.94 -4.61 2.55
CA ASN A 78 -9.52 -5.70 1.69
C ASN A 78 -10.56 -5.93 0.59
N LYS A 79 -10.14 -5.86 -0.67
CA LYS A 79 -10.98 -5.98 -1.88
C LYS A 79 -12.10 -4.94 -2.02
N THR A 80 -12.12 -3.91 -1.18
CA THR A 80 -13.03 -2.77 -1.34
C THR A 80 -12.58 -1.92 -2.53
N LEU A 81 -13.52 -1.57 -3.40
CA LEU A 81 -13.26 -0.80 -4.61
C LEU A 81 -13.28 0.71 -4.32
N PHE A 82 -12.25 1.41 -4.78
CA PHE A 82 -12.09 2.86 -4.68
C PHE A 82 -11.97 3.48 -6.07
N ASP A 83 -12.40 4.74 -6.20
CA ASP A 83 -12.38 5.46 -7.48
C ASP A 83 -10.96 5.62 -8.03
N ASP A 84 -10.00 5.89 -7.15
CA ASP A 84 -8.59 6.03 -7.48
C ASP A 84 -7.70 5.75 -6.26
N VAL A 85 -6.39 5.92 -6.45
CA VAL A 85 -5.38 5.74 -5.40
C VAL A 85 -5.55 6.77 -4.27
N SER A 86 -6.03 7.97 -4.57
CA SER A 86 -6.25 9.04 -3.58
C SER A 86 -7.42 8.71 -2.65
N ALA A 87 -8.51 8.17 -3.19
CA ALA A 87 -9.66 7.69 -2.43
C ALA A 87 -9.27 6.51 -1.53
N LEU A 88 -8.45 5.58 -2.03
CA LEU A 88 -7.86 4.51 -1.22
C LEU A 88 -6.99 5.08 -0.09
N ALA A 89 -6.09 6.02 -0.38
CA ALA A 89 -5.21 6.65 0.61
C ALA A 89 -6.02 7.33 1.72
N TYR A 90 -7.08 8.05 1.35
CA TYR A 90 -7.99 8.67 2.30
C TYR A 90 -8.68 7.64 3.21
N ALA A 91 -9.13 6.51 2.65
CA ALA A 91 -9.74 5.44 3.43
C ALA A 91 -8.76 4.77 4.41
N ILE A 92 -7.49 4.63 4.02
CA ILE A 92 -6.41 4.16 4.91
C ILE A 92 -6.17 5.16 6.05
N ARG A 93 -6.11 6.46 5.74
CA ARG A 93 -5.97 7.53 6.75
C ARG A 93 -7.10 7.54 7.77
N LYS A 94 -8.34 7.25 7.34
CA LYS A 94 -9.50 7.13 8.24
C LYS A 94 -9.39 6.00 9.26
N ARG A 95 -8.44 5.08 9.10
CA ARG A 95 -8.11 4.05 10.09
C ARG A 95 -7.03 4.44 11.08
N GLY A 96 -6.59 5.70 11.06
CA GLY A 96 -5.57 6.20 11.97
C GLY A 96 -4.15 5.91 11.50
N LEU A 97 -3.95 5.51 10.23
CA LEU A 97 -2.61 5.50 9.65
C LEU A 97 -2.26 6.88 9.08
N GLU A 98 -1.02 7.30 9.28
CA GLU A 98 -0.50 8.55 8.75
C GLU A 98 0.17 8.33 7.38
N GLN A 99 -0.16 9.18 6.41
CA GLN A 99 0.42 9.08 5.08
C GLN A 99 1.73 9.86 5.02
N VAL A 100 2.76 9.22 4.50
CA VAL A 100 4.01 9.86 4.10
C VAL A 100 4.03 10.02 2.59
N GLU A 101 4.45 11.19 2.12
CA GLU A 101 4.61 11.48 0.69
C GLU A 101 5.95 10.97 0.17
N PHE A 102 5.98 10.59 -1.12
CA PHE A 102 7.13 9.95 -1.77
C PHE A 102 7.28 10.35 -3.23
#